data_AF-A0A1M5UHU7-F1
#
_entry.id   AF-A0A1M5UHU7-F1
#
_cell.length_a   1.000
_cell.length_b   1.000
_cell.length_c   1.000
_cell.angle_alpha   90.00
_cell.angle_beta   90.00
_cell.angle_gamma   90.00
#
_symmetry.space_group_name_H-M   'P 1'
#
loop_
_entity.id
_entity.type
_entity.pdbx_description
1 polymer ?
#
loop_
_entity_poly.entity_id
_entity_poly.type
_entity_poly.pdbx_seq_one_letter_code
_entity_poly.pdbx_strand_id
1 'polypeptide(L)' 'MKKRIIAAVLALMFVASTAGTVFAARLKCTVDSVEGDKVTMTCENADQLKPGDKPRVSPPKGGAIEGC' A
#
# COMPACT_ATOMS: atom_id res chain seq x y z
N MET A 1 33.19 -23.34 -3.02
CA MET A 1 32.41 -22.29 -3.72
C MET A 1 30.93 -22.62 -3.90
N LYS A 2 30.53 -23.88 -4.16
CA LYS A 2 29.11 -24.28 -4.35
C LYS A 2 28.17 -23.88 -3.18
N LYS A 3 28.60 -24.02 -1.92
CA LYS A 3 27.78 -23.67 -0.73
C LYS A 3 27.47 -22.17 -0.62
N ARG A 4 28.38 -21.30 -1.09
CA ARG A 4 28.18 -19.83 -1.08
C ARG A 4 27.19 -19.39 -2.16
N ILE A 5 27.19 -20.06 -3.31
CA ILE A 5 26.24 -19.80 -4.40
C ILE A 5 24.82 -20.23 -3.98
N ILE A 6 24.67 -21.40 -3.37
CA ILE A 6 23.37 -21.88 -2.88
C ILE A 6 22.81 -20.93 -1.81
N ALA A 7 23.64 -20.46 -0.88
CA ALA A 7 23.23 -19.49 0.13
C ALA A 7 22.78 -18.15 -0.50
N ALA A 8 23.47 -17.68 -1.54
CA ALA A 8 23.09 -16.46 -2.26
C ALA A 8 21.75 -16.61 -3.00
N VAL A 9 21.52 -17.77 -3.63
CA VAL A 9 20.25 -18.07 -4.32
C VAL A 9 19.07 -18.11 -3.34
N LEU A 10 19.25 -18.74 -2.18
CA LEU A 10 18.21 -18.79 -1.14
C LEU A 10 17.91 -17.41 -0.55
N ALA A 11 18.95 -16.58 -0.35
CA ALA A 11 18.77 -15.20 0.11
C ALA A 11 18.02 -14.34 -0.92
N LEU A 12 18.33 -14.50 -2.22
CA LEU A 12 17.61 -13.81 -3.30
C LEU A 12 16.14 -14.26 -3.39
N MET A 13 15.86 -15.55 -3.24
CA MET A 13 14.50 -16.10 -3.21
C MET A 13 13.69 -15.55 -2.03
N PHE A 14 14.31 -15.44 -0.85
CA PHE A 14 13.66 -14.88 0.33
C PHE A 14 13.30 -13.40 0.13
N VAL A 15 14.24 -12.59 -0.38
CA VAL A 15 13.99 -11.17 -0.69
C VAL A 15 12.90 -11.02 -1.76
N ALA A 16 12.95 -11.82 -2.84
CA ALA A 16 11.94 -11.82 -3.88
C ALA A 16 10.54 -12.21 -3.36
N SER A 17 10.45 -13.18 -2.45
CA SER A 17 9.17 -13.60 -1.86
C SER A 17 8.55 -12.50 -0.99
N THR A 18 9.37 -11.71 -0.29
CA THR A 18 8.87 -10.59 0.55
C THR A 18 8.50 -9.34 -0.25
N ALA A 19 9.04 -9.18 -1.46
CA ALA A 19 8.75 -8.02 -2.32
C ALA A 19 7.40 -8.14 -3.07
N GLY A 20 6.88 -9.36 -3.25
CA GLY A 20 5.65 -9.60 -4.00
C GLY A 20 4.35 -9.25 -3.25
N THR A 21 4.37 -9.10 -1.93
CA THR A 21 3.15 -8.90 -1.12
C THR A 21 2.86 -7.45 -0.73
N VAL A 22 3.73 -6.49 -1.09
CA VAL A 22 3.62 -5.08 -0.63
C VAL A 22 3.21 -4.10 -1.74
N PHE A 23 3.26 -4.54 -3.01
CA PHE A 23 2.79 -3.76 -4.15
C PHE A 23 1.37 -4.19 -4.59
N ALA A 24 0.47 -4.36 -3.62
CA ALA A 24 -0.96 -4.28 -3.94
C ALA A 24 -1.18 -2.93 -4.65
N ALA A 25 -1.83 -2.97 -5.82
CA ALA A 25 -2.11 -1.81 -6.65
C ALA A 25 -2.63 -0.67 -5.80
N ARG A 26 -1.79 0.33 -5.53
CA ARG A 26 -2.21 1.51 -4.79
C ARG A 26 -3.10 2.30 -5.74
N LEU A 27 -4.40 2.26 -5.50
CA LEU A 27 -5.34 3.15 -6.17
C LEU A 27 -4.94 4.58 -5.80
N LYS A 28 -4.76 5.43 -6.80
CA LYS A 28 -4.59 6.86 -6.57
C LYS A 28 -5.94 7.42 -6.20
N CYS A 29 -6.05 7.93 -4.98
CA CYS A 29 -7.26 8.55 -4.48
C CYS A 29 -6.94 9.96 -4.00
N THR A 30 -7.82 10.89 -4.30
CA THR A 30 -7.81 12.25 -3.75
C THR A 30 -8.90 12.33 -2.67
N VAL A 31 -8.57 12.87 -1.50
CA VAL A 31 -9.57 13.13 -0.45
C VAL A 31 -10.31 14.41 -0.81
N ASP A 32 -11.62 14.32 -0.97
CA ASP A 32 -12.48 15.43 -1.37
C ASP A 32 -13.06 16.14 -0.13
N SER A 33 -13.49 15.39 0.87
CA SER A 33 -13.99 15.93 2.14
C SER A 33 -13.78 14.98 3.33
N VAL A 34 -13.71 15.55 4.53
CA VAL A 34 -13.69 14.84 5.80
C VAL A 34 -14.82 15.41 6.67
N GLU A 35 -15.77 14.57 7.04
CA GLU A 35 -16.94 14.92 7.85
C GLU A 35 -17.00 14.02 9.08
N GLY A 36 -16.46 14.50 10.20
CA GLY A 36 -16.28 13.69 11.40
C GLY A 36 -15.41 12.46 11.10
N ASP A 37 -15.98 11.27 11.30
CA ASP A 37 -15.29 9.99 11.09
C ASP A 37 -15.43 9.43 9.65
N LYS A 38 -16.08 10.17 8.74
CA LYS A 38 -16.29 9.76 7.34
C LYS A 38 -15.39 10.55 6.40
N VAL A 39 -14.77 9.85 5.47
CA VAL A 39 -13.91 10.43 4.44
C VAL A 39 -14.52 10.14 3.07
N THR A 40 -14.75 11.18 2.28
CA THR A 40 -15.13 11.07 0.86
C THR A 40 -13.87 11.18 0.02
N MET A 41 -13.64 10.19 -0.84
CA MET A 41 -12.47 10.17 -1.71
C MET A 41 -12.83 9.73 -3.13
N THR A 42 -12.20 10.38 -4.11
CA THR A 42 -12.29 10.00 -5.52
C THR A 42 -11.07 9.18 -5.89
N CYS A 43 -11.26 7.91 -6.26
CA CYS A 43 -10.20 6.99 -6.66
C CYS A 43 -10.22 6.71 -8.17
N GLU A 44 -9.04 6.69 -8.81
CA GLU A 44 -8.89 6.14 -10.16
C GLU A 44 -9.18 4.64 -10.13
N ASN A 45 -10.15 4.16 -10.94
CA ASN A 45 -10.61 2.76 -10.96
C ASN A 45 -11.28 2.29 -9.67
N ALA A 46 -12.19 3.11 -9.13
CA ALA A 46 -12.96 2.80 -7.92
C ALA A 46 -13.82 1.52 -8.03
N ASP A 47 -14.11 1.03 -9.24
CA ASP A 47 -14.79 -0.23 -9.51
C ASP A 47 -14.06 -1.47 -8.96
N GLN A 48 -12.76 -1.33 -8.65
CA GLN A 48 -11.98 -2.38 -8.00
C GLN A 48 -12.24 -2.47 -6.48
N LEU A 49 -12.88 -1.47 -5.88
CA LEU A 49 -13.28 -1.46 -4.47
C LEU A 49 -14.69 -2.00 -4.33
N LYS A 50 -14.86 -3.05 -3.53
CA LYS A 50 -16.17 -3.65 -3.27
C LYS A 50 -16.71 -3.19 -1.91
N PRO A 51 -18.05 -3.11 -1.75
CA PRO A 51 -18.65 -2.87 -0.45
C PRO A 51 -18.17 -3.91 0.58
N GLY A 52 -17.65 -3.44 1.72
CA GLY A 52 -17.11 -4.29 2.79
C GLY A 52 -15.60 -4.53 2.72
N ASP A 53 -14.92 -4.09 1.65
CA ASP A 53 -13.46 -4.09 1.62
C ASP A 53 -12.89 -3.16 2.70
N LYS A 54 -11.74 -3.56 3.28
CA LYS A 54 -11.05 -2.81 4.35
C LYS A 54 -9.71 -2.26 3.83
N PRO A 55 -9.72 -1.21 2.98
CA PRO A 55 -8.50 -0.64 2.45
C PRO A 55 -7.68 0.00 3.57
N ARG A 56 -6.37 -0.17 3.51
CA ARG A 56 -5.44 0.47 4.45
C ARG A 56 -5.15 1.89 3.99
N VAL A 57 -5.76 2.88 4.64
CA VAL A 57 -5.42 4.29 4.45
C VAL A 57 -4.23 4.62 5.36
N SER A 58 -3.14 5.15 4.79
CA SER A 58 -1.98 5.60 5.55
C SER A 58 -1.77 7.08 5.29
N PRO A 59 -1.74 7.94 6.34
CA PRO A 59 -1.47 9.36 6.16
C PRO A 59 -0.05 9.56 5.61
N PRO A 60 0.19 10.64 4.85
CA PRO A 60 1.51 10.96 4.35
C PRO A 60 2.48 11.10 5.53
N LYS A 61 3.61 10.39 5.47
CA LYS A 61 4.66 10.52 6.48
C LYS A 61 5.39 11.84 6.22
N GLY A 62 5.02 12.90 6.94
CA GLY A 62 5.76 14.16 6.95
C GLY A 62 5.12 15.33 6.19
N GLY A 63 3.83 15.57 6.37
CA GLY A 63 3.17 16.83 5.98
C GLY A 63 2.14 17.17 7.05
N ALA A 64 2.12 18.41 7.48
CA ALA A 64 1.35 18.86 8.63
C ALA A 64 -0.12 18.42 8.56
N ILE A 65 -0.64 17.93 9.69
CA ILE A 65 -2.04 18.11 10.07
C ILE A 65 -2.25 19.62 10.26
N GLU A 66 -2.29 20.37 9.16
CA GLU A 66 -2.77 21.75 9.14
C GLU A 66 -4.19 21.72 8.59
N GLY A 67 -5.15 21.94 9.50
CA GLY A 67 -6.57 22.01 9.17
C GLY A 67 -7.41 21.54 10.34
N CYS A 68 -7.82 22.49 11.18
CA CYS A 68 -8.87 22.33 12.19
C CYS A 68 -10.14 21.70 11.63
#